data_AF-A0A167PKI6-F1
#
_entry.id   AF-A0A167PKI6-F1
#
_cell.length_a   1.000
_cell.length_b   1.000
_cell.length_c   1.000
_cell.angle_alpha   90.00
_cell.angle_beta   90.00
_cell.angle_gamma   90.00
#
_symmetry.space_group_name_H-M   'P 1'
#
loop_
_entity.id
_entity.type
_entity.pdbx_description
1 polymer ?
#
loop_
_entity_poly.entity_id
_entity_poly.type
_entity_poly.pdbx_seq_one_letter_code
_entity_poly.pdbx_strand_id
1 'polypeptide(L)'
;MLGLFRASLIAPLLTVWICCSNAFAANCSSTWIKSVADADKLRQNCRIVYGHVGIGPFADNGTVHINLDGVEMIAGTLGESPLMQSDDVTQPYYTLSSSSLEVVDAVEIGYYGTKVVNLSLPSLKSARDYFEVGKRAYNLTYLDISSLNFAPSITLSPPNLTTLHHTGLRNVTAMSIDAMKIDSLDSLTDNQLNMSQVFIQGPFPNVNEIAIGFISAKHLHINDNSSLTLGGSSTTAMTIKELSLHGITDLKRSAQLQTLKVDTLKLSSSISITDLEIPFDDLRSLNIQQRWETHPMKSITLPPKAVDWTGGFDLDIVGAPDLNLTSIYGVNDKGNHVQTWYWPKNVSRIRISDVTVGNAFFDPFVAQQKGPWDSQFPPSAVRSFGVSPSVNSSFNCTPFVELQSMGRLPDVPFMCDDSKPPTSGVPVHLPIPLSLVSAVLAVCILML
;
A
#
# COMPACT_ATOMS: atom_id res chain seq x y z
N MET A 1 68.55 91.54 -6.89
CA MET A 1 67.50 91.88 -5.91
C MET A 1 67.05 90.59 -5.26
N LEU A 2 67.13 90.54 -3.93
CA LEU A 2 66.71 89.40 -3.11
C LEU A 2 65.19 89.23 -3.15
N GLY A 3 64.74 87.97 -3.11
CA GLY A 3 63.38 87.56 -2.77
C GLY A 3 63.40 86.13 -2.25
N LEU A 4 63.17 85.96 -0.94
CA LEU A 4 63.33 84.75 -0.13
C LEU A 4 62.15 83.75 -0.25
N PHE A 5 62.50 82.46 -0.18
CA PHE A 5 61.80 81.29 0.41
C PHE A 5 60.30 81.03 0.16
N ARG A 6 59.98 79.82 -0.33
CA ARG A 6 59.44 78.71 0.48
C ARG A 6 59.33 77.41 -0.33
N ALA A 7 59.86 76.33 0.24
CA ALA A 7 59.65 74.96 -0.22
C ALA A 7 58.27 74.47 0.20
N SER A 8 57.60 73.69 -0.65
CA SER A 8 56.57 72.74 -0.24
C SER A 8 56.42 71.65 -1.30
N LEU A 9 56.61 70.40 -0.87
CA LEU A 9 56.33 69.18 -1.62
C LEU A 9 54.84 69.14 -2.01
N ILE A 10 54.55 68.78 -3.26
CA ILE A 10 53.22 68.33 -3.68
C ILE A 10 53.40 66.95 -4.34
N ALA A 11 53.01 65.91 -3.61
CA ALA A 11 52.81 64.56 -4.12
C ALA A 11 51.52 64.51 -4.96
N PRO A 12 51.48 63.83 -6.11
CA PRO A 12 50.23 63.64 -6.83
C PRO A 12 49.39 62.55 -6.16
N LEU A 13 48.14 62.90 -5.83
CA LEU A 13 47.08 62.00 -5.38
C LEU A 13 46.82 60.91 -6.44
N LEU A 14 47.07 59.65 -6.09
CA LEU A 14 46.39 58.50 -6.69
C LEU A 14 45.01 58.36 -6.01
N THR A 15 43.95 58.89 -6.62
CA THR A 15 42.58 58.47 -6.27
C THR A 15 42.28 57.16 -6.98
N VAL A 16 42.69 56.06 -6.36
CA VAL A 16 42.12 54.73 -6.65
C VAL A 16 40.69 54.76 -6.12
N TRP A 17 39.73 54.92 -7.03
CA TRP A 17 38.34 54.56 -6.78
C TRP A 17 38.28 53.03 -6.59
N ILE A 18 38.53 52.60 -5.36
CA ILE A 18 38.17 51.26 -4.92
C ILE A 18 36.64 51.27 -4.87
N CYS A 19 36.00 50.85 -5.95
CA CYS A 19 34.66 50.29 -5.88
C CYS A 19 34.76 49.04 -4.99
N CYS A 20 34.73 49.25 -3.68
CA CYS A 20 34.29 48.21 -2.76
C CYS A 20 32.85 47.92 -3.15
N SER A 21 32.67 46.93 -4.02
CA SER A 21 31.42 46.19 -4.10
C SER A 21 31.09 45.84 -2.65
N ASN A 22 30.04 46.44 -2.10
CA ASN A 22 29.46 45.97 -0.87
C ASN A 22 28.96 44.55 -1.16
N ALA A 23 29.84 43.57 -1.04
CA ALA A 23 29.48 42.17 -0.93
C ALA A 23 28.76 42.08 0.41
N PHE A 24 27.47 42.43 0.41
CA PHE A 24 26.57 42.05 1.48
C PHE A 24 26.72 40.54 1.59
N ALA A 25 27.25 40.06 2.71
CA ALA A 25 27.19 38.66 3.05
C ALA A 25 25.70 38.30 3.13
N ALA A 26 25.16 37.78 2.03
CA ALA A 26 23.77 37.43 1.97
C ALA A 26 23.53 36.33 2.99
N ASN A 27 22.54 36.55 3.85
CA ASN A 27 22.17 35.55 4.83
C ASN A 27 21.44 34.41 4.10
N CYS A 28 22.19 33.37 3.73
CA CYS A 28 21.66 32.15 3.11
C CYS A 28 21.29 31.10 4.18
N SER A 29 20.67 31.55 5.28
CA SER A 29 20.09 30.69 6.31
C SER A 29 18.63 30.37 6.01
N SER A 30 17.95 29.66 6.93
CA SER A 30 16.49 29.53 6.91
C SER A 30 15.79 30.86 6.61
N THR A 31 14.81 30.81 5.70
CA THR A 31 14.09 32.00 5.21
C THR A 31 12.64 31.67 4.86
N TRP A 32 11.81 32.70 4.82
CA TRP A 32 10.39 32.61 4.49
C TRP A 32 10.07 33.53 3.31
N ILE A 33 9.54 32.99 2.23
CA ILE A 33 9.18 33.71 1.02
C ILE A 33 7.73 34.13 1.12
N LYS A 34 7.47 35.41 1.41
CA LYS A 34 6.13 35.97 1.58
C LYS A 34 5.70 36.85 0.40
N SER A 35 6.58 36.99 -0.59
CA SER A 35 6.38 37.79 -1.80
C SER A 35 7.33 37.33 -2.91
N VAL A 36 7.08 37.77 -4.14
CA VAL A 36 8.00 37.55 -5.28
C VAL A 36 9.36 38.21 -5.01
N ALA A 37 9.38 39.37 -4.36
CA ALA A 37 10.62 40.09 -4.05
C ALA A 37 11.53 39.31 -3.08
N ASP A 38 10.95 38.56 -2.14
CA ASP A 38 11.73 37.70 -1.24
C ASP A 38 12.43 36.56 -2.01
N ALA A 39 11.71 35.96 -2.97
CA ALA A 39 12.26 34.94 -3.86
C ALA A 39 13.37 35.51 -4.75
N ASP A 40 13.16 36.71 -5.32
CA ASP A 40 14.16 37.42 -6.11
C ASP A 40 15.44 37.70 -5.31
N LYS A 41 15.29 38.15 -4.06
CA LYS A 41 16.42 38.39 -3.17
C LYS A 41 17.16 37.10 -2.86
N LEU A 42 16.45 36.00 -2.59
CA LEU A 42 17.08 34.71 -2.31
C LEU A 42 17.88 34.22 -3.52
N ARG A 43 17.25 34.19 -4.70
CA ARG A 43 17.83 33.59 -5.91
C ARG A 43 18.99 34.40 -6.50
N GLN A 44 19.02 35.72 -6.29
CA GLN A 44 20.15 36.57 -6.70
C GLN A 44 21.40 36.40 -5.82
N ASN A 45 21.21 35.97 -4.57
CA ASN A 45 22.26 36.04 -3.57
C ASN A 45 22.71 34.68 -3.02
N CYS A 46 21.88 33.65 -3.15
CA CYS A 46 22.10 32.34 -2.54
C CYS A 46 21.95 31.21 -3.57
N ARG A 47 23.08 30.58 -3.92
CA ARG A 47 23.07 29.29 -4.66
C ARG A 47 22.75 28.11 -3.73
N ILE A 48 23.19 28.20 -2.47
CA ILE A 48 22.95 27.19 -1.43
C ILE A 48 22.27 27.89 -0.26
N VAL A 49 21.17 27.31 0.23
CA VAL A 49 20.49 27.75 1.45
C VAL A 49 20.74 26.74 2.56
N TYR A 50 21.29 27.19 3.69
CA TYR A 50 21.52 26.40 4.89
C TYR A 50 20.36 26.57 5.86
N GLY A 51 19.35 25.70 5.73
CA GLY A 51 18.12 25.73 6.52
C GLY A 51 16.86 25.66 5.67
N HIS A 52 15.71 25.83 6.31
CA HIS A 52 14.41 25.67 5.69
C HIS A 52 14.06 26.87 4.79
N VAL A 53 13.40 26.60 3.67
CA VAL A 53 12.76 27.61 2.82
C VAL A 53 11.26 27.38 2.88
N GLY A 54 10.55 28.22 3.62
CA GLY A 54 9.09 28.13 3.65
C GLY A 54 8.43 29.14 2.72
N ILE A 55 7.33 28.72 2.11
CA ILE A 55 6.56 29.49 1.14
C ILE A 55 5.29 30.02 1.83
N GLY A 56 5.00 31.30 1.61
CA GLY A 56 3.86 32.00 2.17
C GLY A 56 3.99 32.36 3.66
N PRO A 57 2.93 32.89 4.28
CA PRO A 57 1.71 33.36 3.60
C PRO A 57 1.99 34.58 2.71
N PHE A 58 1.18 34.76 1.68
CA PHE A 58 1.20 35.90 0.76
C PHE A 58 0.11 36.91 1.14
N ALA A 59 0.39 38.19 0.93
CA ALA A 59 -0.55 39.29 1.19
C ALA A 59 -1.28 39.80 -0.07
N ASP A 60 -0.96 39.23 -1.24
CA ASP A 60 -1.47 39.70 -2.53
C ASP A 60 -2.87 39.16 -2.84
N ASN A 61 -3.68 39.93 -3.57
CA ASN A 61 -5.06 39.56 -3.94
C ASN A 61 -5.17 38.75 -5.25
N GLY A 62 -4.06 38.28 -5.81
CA GLY A 62 -4.01 37.56 -7.10
C GLY A 62 -3.04 36.39 -7.08
N THR A 63 -2.97 35.62 -8.17
CA THR A 63 -2.08 34.46 -8.23
C THR A 63 -0.61 34.87 -8.10
N VAL A 64 0.10 34.32 -7.12
CA VAL A 64 1.51 34.62 -6.85
C VAL A 64 2.41 33.61 -7.56
N HIS A 65 3.44 34.07 -8.27
CA HIS A 65 4.38 33.20 -8.99
C HIS A 65 5.75 33.24 -8.32
N ILE A 66 6.10 32.18 -7.58
CA ILE A 66 7.39 32.05 -6.92
C ILE A 66 8.34 31.23 -7.79
N ASN A 67 9.46 31.86 -8.15
CA ASN A 67 10.54 31.21 -8.90
C ASN A 67 11.83 31.23 -8.07
N LEU A 68 12.45 30.06 -7.89
CA LEU A 68 13.73 29.87 -7.18
C LEU A 68 14.90 29.58 -8.12
N ASP A 69 14.78 29.88 -9.41
CA ASP A 69 15.87 29.77 -10.39
C ASP A 69 17.10 30.57 -9.95
N GLY A 70 18.22 29.89 -9.76
CA GLY A 70 19.46 30.38 -9.17
C GLY A 70 19.83 29.64 -7.87
N VAL A 71 18.85 29.11 -7.15
CA VAL A 71 19.06 28.23 -6.00
C VAL A 71 19.29 26.81 -6.50
N GLU A 72 20.39 26.19 -6.09
CA GLU A 72 20.82 24.85 -6.51
C GLU A 72 20.63 23.81 -5.40
N MET A 73 20.76 24.23 -4.13
CA MET A 73 20.62 23.35 -2.99
C MET A 73 19.92 24.04 -1.81
N ILE A 74 19.04 23.29 -1.14
CA ILE A 74 18.44 23.67 0.14
C ILE A 74 18.80 22.57 1.15
N ALA A 75 19.72 22.86 2.06
CA ALA A 75 20.07 21.99 3.19
C ALA A 75 19.04 22.18 4.32
N GLY A 76 17.80 21.78 4.02
CA GLY A 76 16.64 21.86 4.88
C GLY A 76 15.38 21.51 4.11
N THR A 77 14.23 21.82 4.71
CA THR A 77 12.91 21.57 4.11
C THR A 77 12.51 22.70 3.17
N LEU A 78 12.10 22.37 1.95
CA LEU A 78 11.30 23.25 1.09
C LEU A 78 9.83 22.91 1.30
N GLY A 79 9.04 23.86 1.81
CA GLY A 79 7.65 23.57 2.12
C GLY A 79 6.79 24.80 2.40
N GLU A 80 5.58 24.61 2.90
CA GLU A 80 4.81 25.74 3.44
C GLU A 80 5.47 26.34 4.68
N SER A 81 5.35 27.65 4.85
CA SER A 81 5.68 28.30 6.10
C SER A 81 4.73 27.82 7.22
N PRO A 82 5.21 27.55 8.44
CA PRO A 82 4.35 27.22 9.58
C PRO A 82 3.30 28.31 9.88
N LEU A 83 3.58 29.55 9.47
CA LEU A 83 2.66 30.69 9.61
C LEU A 83 1.44 30.60 8.68
N MET A 84 1.43 29.67 7.72
CA MET A 84 0.31 29.45 6.81
C MET A 84 -0.87 28.71 7.49
N GLN A 85 -0.65 28.12 8.68
CA GLN A 85 -1.67 27.42 9.46
C GLN A 85 -2.90 28.28 9.83
N SER A 86 -2.75 29.61 9.91
CA SER A 86 -3.79 30.48 10.47
C SER A 86 -4.78 31.07 9.44
N ASP A 87 -4.56 30.94 8.13
CA ASP A 87 -5.31 31.77 7.16
C ASP A 87 -5.50 31.18 5.74
N ASP A 88 -5.47 29.85 5.53
CA ASP A 88 -5.60 29.23 4.19
C ASP A 88 -6.81 29.72 3.37
N VAL A 89 -7.90 30.12 4.03
CA VAL A 89 -9.10 30.62 3.35
C VAL A 89 -8.84 31.93 2.60
N THR A 90 -7.99 32.81 3.12
CA THR A 90 -7.74 34.15 2.55
C THR A 90 -6.49 34.20 1.68
N GLN A 91 -5.68 33.13 1.67
CA GLN A 91 -4.47 33.06 0.87
C GLN A 91 -4.77 33.07 -0.63
N PRO A 92 -3.99 33.81 -1.45
CA PRO A 92 -4.07 33.70 -2.89
C PRO A 92 -3.53 32.35 -3.38
N TYR A 93 -3.97 31.95 -4.57
CA TYR A 93 -3.33 30.87 -5.32
C TYR A 93 -1.88 31.18 -5.64
N TYR A 94 -1.03 30.16 -5.71
CA TYR A 94 0.36 30.37 -6.09
C TYR A 94 0.97 29.21 -6.89
N THR A 95 2.02 29.52 -7.65
CA THR A 95 2.88 28.54 -8.30
C THR A 95 4.27 28.57 -7.69
N LEU A 96 4.91 27.41 -7.58
CA LEU A 96 6.31 27.29 -7.17
C LEU A 96 7.11 26.59 -8.27
N SER A 97 8.17 27.23 -8.76
CA SER A 97 9.04 26.64 -9.77
C SER A 97 10.53 26.82 -9.46
N SER A 98 11.34 25.84 -9.86
CA SER A 98 12.80 25.95 -9.94
C SER A 98 13.37 24.96 -10.95
N SER A 99 14.08 25.49 -11.94
CA SER A 99 14.84 24.75 -12.94
C SER A 99 16.31 24.55 -12.57
N SER A 100 16.77 25.14 -11.46
CA SER A 100 18.15 24.99 -10.97
C SER A 100 18.27 24.15 -9.70
N LEU A 101 17.19 24.00 -8.92
CA LEU A 101 17.24 23.26 -7.65
C LEU A 101 17.47 21.78 -7.93
N GLU A 102 18.63 21.26 -7.51
CA GLU A 102 19.01 19.87 -7.74
C GLU A 102 18.86 18.99 -6.50
N VAL A 103 19.08 19.57 -5.32
CA VAL A 103 19.11 18.84 -4.05
C VAL A 103 18.37 19.59 -2.95
N VAL A 104 17.55 18.87 -2.21
CA VAL A 104 16.90 19.34 -0.98
C VAL A 104 17.04 18.26 0.10
N ASP A 105 17.03 18.64 1.36
CA ASP A 105 16.93 17.62 2.43
C ASP A 105 15.51 17.05 2.46
N ALA A 106 14.46 17.88 2.47
CA ALA A 106 13.07 17.43 2.35
C ALA A 106 12.18 18.36 1.52
N VAL A 107 11.18 17.79 0.85
CA VAL A 107 10.04 18.56 0.31
C VAL A 107 8.81 18.23 1.13
N GLU A 108 8.09 19.24 1.59
CA GLU A 108 6.86 19.10 2.36
C GLU A 108 5.83 20.13 1.90
N ILE A 109 4.94 19.73 1.00
CA ILE A 109 3.88 20.57 0.46
C ILE A 109 2.54 19.91 0.77
N GLY A 110 1.52 20.66 1.19
CA GLY A 110 0.21 20.09 1.55
C GLY A 110 0.20 19.32 2.88
N TYR A 111 1.19 19.57 3.74
CA TYR A 111 1.11 19.19 5.15
C TYR A 111 0.06 20.03 5.88
N TYR A 112 -0.06 21.31 5.51
CA TYR A 112 -1.18 22.20 5.87
C TYR A 112 -2.06 22.52 4.66
N GLY A 113 -3.21 23.15 4.89
CA GLY A 113 -4.03 23.69 3.79
C GLY A 113 -3.20 24.66 2.95
N THR A 114 -3.19 24.44 1.63
CA THR A 114 -2.38 25.24 0.71
C THR A 114 -3.12 25.56 -0.59
N LYS A 115 -2.77 26.73 -1.14
CA LYS A 115 -3.27 27.27 -2.40
C LYS A 115 -2.29 27.08 -3.56
N VAL A 116 -1.28 26.22 -3.41
CA VAL A 116 -0.41 25.85 -4.52
C VAL A 116 -1.24 25.22 -5.64
N VAL A 117 -1.09 25.73 -6.87
CA VAL A 117 -1.77 25.20 -8.06
C VAL A 117 -0.82 24.43 -8.99
N ASN A 118 0.44 24.88 -9.08
CA ASN A 118 1.50 24.23 -9.85
C ASN A 118 2.79 24.14 -9.02
N LEU A 119 3.43 22.97 -9.03
CA LEU A 119 4.76 22.74 -8.47
C LEU A 119 5.67 22.17 -9.57
N SER A 120 6.70 22.90 -9.96
CA SER A 120 7.61 22.49 -11.03
C SER A 120 9.07 22.53 -10.56
N LEU A 121 9.64 21.37 -10.31
CA LEU A 121 11.02 21.14 -9.88
C LEU A 121 11.73 20.16 -10.84
N PRO A 122 11.75 20.44 -12.15
CA PRO A 122 12.21 19.49 -13.17
C PRO A 122 13.67 19.05 -12.99
N SER A 123 14.51 19.87 -12.34
CA SER A 123 15.93 19.59 -12.11
C SER A 123 16.20 18.96 -10.74
N LEU A 124 15.20 18.82 -9.88
CA LEU A 124 15.36 18.21 -8.56
C LEU A 124 15.69 16.74 -8.73
N LYS A 125 16.90 16.33 -8.33
CA LYS A 125 17.37 14.94 -8.45
C LYS A 125 17.17 14.16 -7.16
N SER A 126 17.28 14.85 -6.02
CA SER A 126 17.41 14.23 -4.71
C SER A 126 16.67 15.00 -3.61
N ALA A 127 15.81 14.31 -2.86
CA ALA A 127 15.34 14.70 -1.54
C ALA A 127 15.97 13.76 -0.50
N ARG A 128 16.88 14.24 0.36
CA ARG A 128 17.72 13.36 1.19
C ARG A 128 16.97 12.60 2.28
N ASP A 129 15.90 13.19 2.80
CA ASP A 129 15.08 12.65 3.87
C ASP A 129 13.76 12.11 3.30
N TYR A 130 12.92 12.98 2.73
CA TYR A 130 11.64 12.59 2.14
C TYR A 130 11.13 13.61 1.11
N PHE A 131 10.25 13.15 0.24
CA PHE A 131 9.49 13.98 -0.69
C PHE A 131 7.99 13.79 -0.43
N GLU A 132 7.31 14.82 0.07
CA GLU A 132 5.88 14.79 0.37
C GLU A 132 5.13 15.91 -0.35
N VAL A 133 4.11 15.51 -1.10
CA VAL A 133 3.03 16.37 -1.57
C VAL A 133 1.73 15.77 -1.02
N GLY A 134 1.26 16.31 0.10
CA GLY A 134 0.18 15.77 0.90
C GLY A 134 -1.22 16.13 0.41
N LYS A 135 -2.21 15.47 1.02
CA LYS A 135 -3.63 15.57 0.66
C LYS A 135 -4.26 16.95 0.83
N ARG A 136 -3.61 17.85 1.56
CA ARG A 136 -4.11 19.21 1.75
C ARG A 136 -3.70 20.16 0.63
N ALA A 137 -2.89 19.71 -0.33
CA ALA A 137 -2.66 20.39 -1.60
C ALA A 137 -3.81 20.18 -2.60
N TYR A 138 -5.05 20.48 -2.18
CA TYR A 138 -6.27 20.26 -2.97
C TYR A 138 -6.30 21.04 -4.29
N ASN A 139 -5.55 22.14 -4.38
CA ASN A 139 -5.56 23.01 -5.57
C ASN A 139 -4.47 22.66 -6.58
N LEU A 140 -3.55 21.75 -6.21
CA LEU A 140 -2.45 21.35 -7.08
C LEU A 140 -2.97 20.49 -8.23
N THR A 141 -2.80 20.98 -9.46
CA THR A 141 -3.23 20.27 -10.68
C THR A 141 -2.04 19.81 -11.53
N TYR A 142 -0.87 20.43 -11.34
CA TYR A 142 0.35 20.14 -12.08
C TYR A 142 1.55 19.93 -11.13
N LEU A 143 2.22 18.79 -11.27
CA LEU A 143 3.46 18.44 -10.57
C LEU A 143 4.51 17.98 -11.59
N ASP A 144 5.66 18.66 -11.61
CA ASP A 144 6.82 18.25 -12.40
C ASP A 144 8.01 17.99 -11.48
N ILE A 145 8.40 16.72 -11.44
CA ILE A 145 9.55 16.18 -10.71
C ILE A 145 10.33 15.25 -11.64
N SER A 146 10.43 15.63 -12.92
CA SER A 146 10.95 14.77 -13.99
C SER A 146 12.30 14.13 -13.69
N SER A 147 13.18 14.81 -12.96
CA SER A 147 14.52 14.30 -12.61
C SER A 147 14.61 13.63 -11.23
N LEU A 148 13.55 13.65 -10.42
CA LEU A 148 13.59 13.13 -9.05
C LEU A 148 13.75 11.61 -9.11
N ASN A 149 14.89 11.11 -8.64
CA ASN A 149 15.18 9.69 -8.68
C ASN A 149 15.66 9.11 -7.34
N PHE A 150 15.95 9.98 -6.36
CA PHE A 150 16.31 9.60 -5.01
C PHE A 150 15.44 10.32 -3.98
N ALA A 151 14.77 9.53 -3.16
CA ALA A 151 14.13 9.93 -1.91
C ALA A 151 13.90 8.67 -1.06
N PRO A 152 14.36 8.60 0.20
CA PRO A 152 14.12 7.42 1.03
C PRO A 152 12.62 7.05 1.13
N SER A 153 11.77 8.07 1.23
CA SER A 153 10.31 7.98 1.25
C SER A 153 9.68 9.01 0.31
N ILE A 154 8.64 8.59 -0.42
CA ILE A 154 7.81 9.46 -1.28
C ILE A 154 6.35 9.35 -0.87
N THR A 155 5.69 10.49 -0.69
CA THR A 155 4.24 10.59 -0.48
C THR A 155 3.64 11.50 -1.55
N LEU A 156 2.70 10.98 -2.34
CA LEU A 156 1.94 11.74 -3.33
C LEU A 156 0.44 11.55 -3.08
N SER A 157 -0.18 12.58 -2.52
CA SER A 157 -1.60 12.59 -2.17
C SER A 157 -2.42 13.80 -2.65
N PRO A 158 -2.00 14.67 -3.60
CA PRO A 158 -2.80 15.83 -4.01
C PRO A 158 -4.06 15.42 -4.84
N PRO A 159 -5.29 15.52 -4.30
CA PRO A 159 -6.45 14.82 -4.86
C PRO A 159 -6.95 15.34 -6.21
N ASN A 160 -6.57 16.55 -6.61
CA ASN A 160 -6.93 17.14 -7.90
C ASN A 160 -5.77 17.17 -8.89
N LEU A 161 -4.66 16.48 -8.60
CA LEU A 161 -3.54 16.38 -9.53
C LEU A 161 -3.99 15.63 -10.80
N THR A 162 -3.88 16.30 -11.94
CA THR A 162 -4.19 15.74 -13.26
C THR A 162 -2.94 15.48 -14.08
N THR A 163 -1.89 16.28 -13.87
CA THR A 163 -0.64 16.17 -14.62
C THR A 163 0.53 15.89 -13.68
N LEU A 164 1.14 14.70 -13.82
CA LEU A 164 2.38 14.31 -13.16
C LEU A 164 3.46 14.09 -14.20
N HIS A 165 4.47 14.97 -14.23
CA HIS A 165 5.69 14.75 -15.00
C HIS A 165 6.75 14.11 -14.13
N HIS A 166 7.02 12.84 -14.39
CA HIS A 166 8.02 12.05 -13.69
C HIS A 166 8.55 10.96 -14.64
N THR A 167 9.86 10.69 -14.60
CA THR A 167 10.49 9.75 -15.56
C THR A 167 10.77 8.37 -14.99
N GLY A 168 10.96 8.26 -13.68
CA GLY A 168 11.30 6.98 -13.04
C GLY A 168 12.05 7.15 -11.73
N LEU A 169 11.81 6.23 -10.79
CA LEU A 169 12.49 6.18 -9.50
C LEU A 169 13.67 5.21 -9.56
N ARG A 170 14.78 5.56 -8.89
CA ARG A 170 15.99 4.71 -8.87
C ARG A 170 16.39 4.25 -7.49
N ASN A 171 16.17 5.08 -6.48
CA ASN A 171 16.63 4.80 -5.13
C ASN A 171 15.61 5.33 -4.11
N VAL A 172 14.53 4.58 -3.99
CA VAL A 172 13.40 4.81 -3.09
C VAL A 172 13.12 3.51 -2.36
N THR A 173 12.81 3.60 -1.06
CA THR A 173 12.53 2.41 -0.24
C THR A 173 11.10 2.37 0.28
N ALA A 174 10.46 3.52 0.47
CA ALA A 174 9.08 3.63 0.92
C ALA A 174 8.27 4.55 0.02
N MET A 175 7.00 4.21 -0.19
CA MET A 175 6.10 4.96 -1.04
C MET A 175 4.66 4.93 -0.50
N SER A 176 4.00 6.09 -0.52
CA SER A 176 2.56 6.23 -0.31
C SER A 176 1.98 7.06 -1.44
N ILE A 177 0.98 6.53 -2.13
CA ILE A 177 0.26 7.21 -3.19
C ILE A 177 -1.22 7.16 -2.83
N ASP A 178 -1.85 8.32 -2.69
CA ASP A 178 -3.29 8.41 -2.47
C ASP A 178 -4.02 8.84 -3.76
N ALA A 179 -5.35 8.87 -3.71
CA ALA A 179 -6.23 9.15 -4.83
C ALA A 179 -5.82 10.45 -5.55
N MET A 180 -5.68 10.35 -6.87
CA MET A 180 -5.35 11.46 -7.77
C MET A 180 -6.09 11.28 -9.10
N LYS A 181 -6.17 12.33 -9.92
CA LYS A 181 -6.84 12.33 -11.23
C LYS A 181 -5.85 12.20 -12.39
N ILE A 182 -4.70 11.58 -12.14
CA ILE A 182 -3.68 11.28 -13.13
C ILE A 182 -4.09 10.09 -13.99
N ASP A 183 -3.56 10.03 -15.21
CA ASP A 183 -3.92 8.99 -16.17
C ASP A 183 -3.06 7.71 -16.08
N SER A 184 -1.94 7.77 -15.35
CA SER A 184 -1.05 6.61 -15.14
C SER A 184 -0.17 6.77 -13.89
N LEU A 185 0.20 5.63 -13.30
CA LEU A 185 1.14 5.50 -12.17
C LEU A 185 2.50 4.92 -12.59
N ASP A 186 2.68 4.56 -13.86
CA ASP A 186 3.78 3.69 -14.33
C ASP A 186 5.17 4.23 -13.97
N SER A 187 5.36 5.56 -14.08
CA SER A 187 6.66 6.16 -13.75
C SER A 187 7.02 6.02 -12.26
N LEU A 188 6.05 5.77 -11.38
CA LEU A 188 6.26 5.55 -9.95
C LEU A 188 6.36 4.06 -9.63
N THR A 189 5.58 3.22 -10.31
CA THR A 189 5.41 1.81 -9.95
C THR A 189 6.13 0.81 -10.85
N ASP A 190 6.41 1.12 -12.11
CA ASP A 190 7.19 0.29 -13.05
C ASP A 190 8.70 0.63 -12.98
N ASN A 191 9.29 0.42 -11.80
CA ASN A 191 10.71 0.65 -11.56
C ASN A 191 11.35 -0.55 -10.85
N GLN A 192 12.60 -0.87 -11.20
CA GLN A 192 13.35 -1.96 -10.57
C GLN A 192 13.88 -1.58 -9.18
N LEU A 193 12.98 -1.53 -8.17
CA LEU A 193 13.29 -1.10 -6.81
C LEU A 193 13.17 -2.21 -5.77
N ASN A 194 13.83 -2.03 -4.64
CA ASN A 194 13.67 -2.84 -3.43
C ASN A 194 12.92 -2.05 -2.38
N MET A 195 11.63 -2.33 -2.23
CA MET A 195 10.72 -1.56 -1.39
C MET A 195 10.57 -2.21 -0.01
N SER A 196 10.69 -1.41 1.05
CA SER A 196 10.23 -1.83 2.38
C SER A 196 8.72 -1.75 2.50
N GLN A 197 8.10 -0.70 1.93
CA GLN A 197 6.70 -0.42 2.17
C GLN A 197 6.10 0.38 1.02
N VAL A 198 4.99 -0.08 0.49
CA VAL A 198 4.26 0.60 -0.59
C VAL A 198 2.77 0.59 -0.25
N PHE A 199 2.18 1.77 -0.23
CA PHE A 199 0.74 1.96 -0.14
C PHE A 199 0.24 2.69 -1.37
N ILE A 200 -0.77 2.11 -2.02
CA ILE A 200 -1.48 2.74 -3.14
C ILE A 200 -2.96 2.74 -2.77
N GLN A 201 -3.53 3.93 -2.53
CA GLN A 201 -4.89 4.13 -2.06
C GLN A 201 -5.68 4.99 -3.05
N GLY A 202 -6.50 4.37 -3.87
CA GLY A 202 -7.40 5.03 -4.81
C GLY A 202 -8.65 5.65 -4.16
N PRO A 203 -9.67 6.00 -4.96
CA PRO A 203 -9.77 5.65 -6.38
C PRO A 203 -8.84 6.48 -7.28
N PHE A 204 -8.26 5.84 -8.30
CA PHE A 204 -7.63 6.53 -9.42
C PHE A 204 -8.58 6.51 -10.63
N PRO A 205 -9.52 7.47 -10.75
CA PRO A 205 -10.65 7.37 -11.69
C PRO A 205 -10.27 7.24 -13.17
N ASN A 206 -9.05 7.63 -13.55
CA ASN A 206 -8.57 7.57 -14.93
C ASN A 206 -7.58 6.40 -15.17
N VAL A 207 -7.24 5.63 -14.13
CA VAL A 207 -6.34 4.48 -14.20
C VAL A 207 -7.20 3.22 -14.14
N ASN A 208 -7.06 2.33 -15.12
CA ASN A 208 -7.81 1.06 -15.16
C ASN A 208 -6.91 -0.15 -14.79
N GLU A 209 -5.60 0.03 -14.89
CA GLU A 209 -4.58 -0.98 -14.62
C GLU A 209 -3.42 -0.34 -13.88
N ILE A 210 -2.99 -0.98 -12.79
CA ILE A 210 -1.80 -0.62 -12.03
C ILE A 210 -0.74 -1.69 -12.29
N ALA A 211 0.38 -1.31 -12.91
CA ALA A 211 1.52 -2.19 -13.12
C ALA A 211 2.59 -1.96 -12.05
N ILE A 212 3.04 -3.02 -11.36
CA ILE A 212 4.07 -2.95 -10.32
C ILE A 212 5.34 -3.68 -10.77
N GLY A 213 6.40 -2.92 -11.06
CA GLY A 213 7.68 -3.40 -11.59
C GLY A 213 8.82 -3.57 -10.58
N PHE A 214 8.55 -3.51 -9.26
CA PHE A 214 9.59 -3.66 -8.24
C PHE A 214 10.31 -5.02 -8.29
N ILE A 215 11.61 -5.04 -7.96
CA ILE A 215 12.37 -6.28 -7.76
C ILE A 215 11.88 -6.99 -6.49
N SER A 216 11.69 -6.22 -5.41
CA SER A 216 11.16 -6.77 -4.18
C SER A 216 10.32 -5.77 -3.39
N ALA A 217 9.37 -6.28 -2.60
CA ALA A 217 8.58 -5.50 -1.67
C ALA A 217 8.36 -6.28 -0.36
N LYS A 218 8.68 -5.70 0.81
CA LYS A 218 8.30 -6.36 2.08
C LYS A 218 6.80 -6.25 2.33
N HIS A 219 6.22 -5.07 2.12
CA HIS A 219 4.78 -4.84 2.24
C HIS A 219 4.31 -4.04 1.03
N LEU A 220 3.38 -4.61 0.26
CA LEU A 220 2.68 -3.97 -0.84
C LEU A 220 1.18 -4.01 -0.55
N HIS A 221 0.60 -2.85 -0.28
CA HIS A 221 -0.82 -2.69 -0.01
C HIS A 221 -1.45 -1.83 -1.10
N ILE A 222 -2.48 -2.37 -1.75
CA ILE A 222 -3.20 -1.68 -2.82
C ILE A 222 -4.69 -1.73 -2.53
N ASN A 223 -5.31 -0.56 -2.50
CA ASN A 223 -6.74 -0.38 -2.39
C ASN A 223 -7.25 0.52 -3.52
N ASP A 224 -7.78 -0.08 -4.58
CA ASP A 224 -8.30 0.66 -5.73
C ASP A 224 -9.28 -0.20 -6.53
N ASN A 225 -10.07 0.40 -7.42
CA ASN A 225 -11.02 -0.31 -8.29
C ASN A 225 -10.43 -0.63 -9.67
N SER A 226 -9.13 -0.93 -9.72
CA SER A 226 -8.37 -1.23 -10.94
C SER A 226 -7.95 -2.69 -11.01
N SER A 227 -7.54 -3.12 -12.20
CA SER A 227 -6.77 -4.35 -12.36
C SER A 227 -5.33 -4.15 -11.90
N LEU A 228 -4.68 -5.21 -11.41
CA LEU A 228 -3.29 -5.19 -10.95
C LEU A 228 -2.46 -6.15 -11.78
N THR A 229 -1.37 -5.66 -12.38
CA THR A 229 -0.36 -6.48 -13.04
C THR A 229 0.94 -6.45 -12.24
N LEU A 230 1.38 -7.62 -11.78
CA LEU A 230 2.68 -7.79 -11.13
C LEU A 230 3.75 -8.05 -12.19
N GLY A 231 4.82 -7.27 -12.13
CA GLY A 231 5.91 -7.26 -13.10
C GLY A 231 5.79 -6.11 -14.08
N GLY A 232 6.92 -5.45 -14.27
CA GLY A 232 7.11 -4.33 -15.18
C GLY A 232 7.53 -4.72 -16.58
N SER A 233 7.77 -3.70 -17.40
CA SER A 233 8.34 -3.85 -18.75
C SER A 233 9.75 -4.45 -18.74
N SER A 234 10.51 -4.24 -17.66
CA SER A 234 11.90 -4.72 -17.51
C SER A 234 12.10 -5.72 -16.36
N THR A 235 11.05 -6.01 -15.59
CA THR A 235 11.14 -6.86 -14.39
C THR A 235 11.08 -8.33 -14.78
N THR A 236 12.16 -9.07 -14.52
CA THR A 236 12.22 -10.52 -14.80
C THR A 236 12.04 -11.39 -13.57
N ALA A 237 12.30 -10.84 -12.38
CA ALA A 237 12.15 -11.51 -11.10
C ALA A 237 11.54 -10.56 -10.08
N MET A 238 10.56 -11.05 -9.33
CA MET A 238 9.87 -10.28 -8.29
C MET A 238 9.65 -11.12 -7.03
N THR A 239 9.92 -10.55 -5.85
CA THR A 239 9.63 -11.18 -4.56
C THR A 239 8.86 -10.24 -3.64
N ILE A 240 7.68 -10.66 -3.17
CA ILE A 240 6.83 -9.88 -2.27
C ILE A 240 6.64 -10.66 -0.97
N LYS A 241 6.93 -10.06 0.18
CA LYS A 241 6.67 -10.75 1.46
C LYS A 241 5.20 -10.67 1.85
N GLU A 242 4.55 -9.53 1.64
CA GLU A 242 3.12 -9.38 1.89
C GLU A 242 2.47 -8.54 0.79
N LEU A 243 1.49 -9.13 0.12
CA LEU A 243 0.63 -8.49 -0.86
C LEU A 243 -0.78 -8.40 -0.29
N SER A 244 -1.25 -7.19 0.01
CA SER A 244 -2.58 -6.93 0.57
C SER A 244 -3.44 -6.17 -0.43
N LEU A 245 -4.52 -6.79 -0.90
CA LEU A 245 -5.38 -6.26 -1.95
C LEU A 245 -6.80 -5.97 -1.44
N HIS A 246 -7.29 -4.81 -1.82
CA HIS A 246 -8.60 -4.26 -1.50
C HIS A 246 -9.16 -3.61 -2.78
N GLY A 247 -10.45 -3.76 -3.09
CA GLY A 247 -11.08 -3.13 -4.27
C GLY A 247 -10.71 -3.73 -5.64
N ILE A 248 -9.56 -4.39 -5.75
CA ILE A 248 -8.98 -4.86 -7.02
C ILE A 248 -9.96 -5.72 -7.82
N THR A 249 -9.99 -5.50 -9.13
CA THR A 249 -10.90 -6.17 -10.07
C THR A 249 -10.27 -7.37 -10.77
N ASP A 250 -8.94 -7.43 -10.88
CA ASP A 250 -8.20 -8.52 -11.51
C ASP A 250 -6.73 -8.56 -11.00
N LEU A 251 -6.11 -9.74 -10.99
CA LEU A 251 -4.71 -9.95 -10.58
C LEU A 251 -3.96 -10.73 -11.66
N LYS A 252 -3.01 -10.07 -12.32
CA LYS A 252 -2.25 -10.62 -13.45
C LYS A 252 -0.76 -10.67 -13.19
N ARG A 253 -0.11 -11.50 -14.00
CA ARG A 253 1.34 -11.59 -14.13
C ARG A 253 1.79 -11.03 -15.46
N SER A 254 2.81 -10.18 -15.44
CA SER A 254 3.52 -9.79 -16.66
C SER A 254 4.22 -10.98 -17.30
N ALA A 255 4.13 -11.10 -18.62
CA ALA A 255 4.81 -12.14 -19.39
C ALA A 255 6.35 -12.06 -19.29
N GLN A 256 6.89 -10.92 -18.86
CA GLN A 256 8.34 -10.73 -18.67
C GLN A 256 8.85 -11.42 -17.40
N LEU A 257 7.98 -11.67 -16.42
CA LEU A 257 8.38 -12.31 -15.16
C LEU A 257 8.68 -13.79 -15.38
N GLN A 258 9.94 -14.14 -15.24
CA GLN A 258 10.41 -15.52 -15.16
C GLN A 258 10.16 -16.10 -13.77
N THR A 259 10.28 -15.27 -12.72
CA THR A 259 10.02 -15.69 -11.33
C THR A 259 9.20 -14.66 -10.56
N LEU A 260 8.18 -15.13 -9.85
CA LEU A 260 7.30 -14.35 -8.99
C LEU A 260 7.01 -15.13 -7.70
N LYS A 261 7.59 -14.68 -6.60
CA LYS A 261 7.39 -15.30 -5.28
C LYS A 261 6.63 -14.35 -4.37
N VAL A 262 5.59 -14.86 -3.69
CA VAL A 262 4.82 -14.08 -2.74
C VAL A 262 4.72 -14.87 -1.44
N ASP A 263 5.20 -14.37 -0.31
CA ASP A 263 5.06 -15.12 0.94
C ASP A 263 3.59 -15.13 1.38
N THR A 264 2.93 -13.97 1.42
CA THR A 264 1.53 -13.86 1.87
C THR A 264 0.70 -13.04 0.90
N LEU A 265 -0.40 -13.60 0.41
CA LEU A 265 -1.47 -12.88 -0.28
C LEU A 265 -2.65 -12.69 0.69
N LYS A 266 -3.08 -11.45 0.88
CA LYS A 266 -4.27 -11.08 1.64
C LYS A 266 -5.29 -10.41 0.73
N LEU A 267 -6.47 -10.98 0.65
CA LEU A 267 -7.62 -10.43 -0.07
C LEU A 267 -8.70 -10.10 0.95
N SER A 268 -9.06 -8.82 1.04
CA SER A 268 -10.05 -8.35 2.00
C SER A 268 -11.47 -8.31 1.41
N SER A 269 -12.44 -7.98 2.26
CA SER A 269 -13.86 -8.06 1.95
C SER A 269 -14.37 -7.11 0.87
N SER A 270 -13.58 -6.14 0.42
CA SER A 270 -13.95 -5.22 -0.66
C SER A 270 -13.44 -5.65 -2.04
N ILE A 271 -12.99 -6.90 -2.19
CA ILE A 271 -12.47 -7.38 -3.47
C ILE A 271 -13.58 -7.60 -4.51
N SER A 272 -13.30 -7.29 -5.78
CA SER A 272 -14.26 -7.45 -6.89
C SER A 272 -13.96 -8.64 -7.80
N ILE A 273 -12.87 -9.38 -7.54
CA ILE A 273 -12.47 -10.57 -8.29
C ILE A 273 -13.50 -11.69 -8.10
N THR A 274 -14.09 -12.14 -9.21
CA THR A 274 -15.02 -13.28 -9.22
C THR A 274 -14.28 -14.61 -9.30
N ASP A 275 -13.32 -14.72 -10.20
CA ASP A 275 -12.53 -15.93 -10.43
C ASP A 275 -11.05 -15.59 -10.23
N LEU A 276 -10.46 -16.10 -9.16
CA LEU A 276 -9.08 -15.78 -8.80
C LEU A 276 -8.11 -16.81 -9.38
N GLU A 277 -7.31 -16.41 -10.37
CA GLU A 277 -6.15 -17.19 -10.80
C GLU A 277 -4.91 -16.75 -10.02
N ILE A 278 -4.20 -17.69 -9.39
CA ILE A 278 -2.97 -17.39 -8.63
C ILE A 278 -1.75 -17.42 -9.55
N PRO A 279 -1.06 -16.28 -9.78
CA PRO A 279 0.02 -16.21 -10.76
C PRO A 279 1.42 -16.62 -10.23
N PHE A 280 1.52 -17.09 -8.99
CA PHE A 280 2.79 -17.18 -8.27
C PHE A 280 3.55 -18.48 -8.54
N ASP A 281 4.89 -18.39 -8.54
CA ASP A 281 5.78 -19.55 -8.54
C ASP A 281 5.88 -20.21 -7.17
N ASP A 282 5.81 -19.42 -6.10
CA ASP A 282 5.78 -19.88 -4.71
C ASP A 282 4.83 -18.98 -3.91
N LEU A 283 3.95 -19.60 -3.11
CA LEU A 283 3.05 -18.93 -2.18
C LEU A 283 3.03 -19.64 -0.84
N ARG A 284 3.35 -18.92 0.24
CA ARG A 284 3.34 -19.48 1.60
C ARG A 284 2.00 -19.33 2.30
N SER A 285 1.23 -18.28 2.03
CA SER A 285 -0.06 -18.07 2.68
C SER A 285 -1.08 -17.39 1.76
N LEU A 286 -2.28 -17.98 1.70
CA LEU A 286 -3.45 -17.41 1.03
C LEU A 286 -4.50 -17.06 2.09
N ASN A 287 -4.76 -15.77 2.27
CA ASN A 287 -5.76 -15.25 3.19
C ASN A 287 -6.87 -14.53 2.43
N ILE A 288 -8.11 -15.01 2.55
CA ILE A 288 -9.28 -14.46 1.89
C ILE A 288 -10.34 -14.20 2.94
N GLN A 289 -10.80 -12.96 3.04
CA GLN A 289 -11.87 -12.55 3.95
C GLN A 289 -12.93 -11.81 3.16
N GLN A 290 -14.19 -12.29 3.18
CA GLN A 290 -15.31 -11.68 2.45
C GLN A 290 -16.51 -11.35 3.37
N ARG A 291 -16.25 -10.83 4.56
CA ARG A 291 -17.28 -10.63 5.62
C ARG A 291 -18.35 -9.54 5.37
N TRP A 292 -18.44 -8.94 4.18
CA TRP A 292 -19.36 -7.81 3.88
C TRP A 292 -20.23 -8.09 2.64
N GLU A 293 -21.22 -7.23 2.39
CA GLU A 293 -22.43 -7.49 1.58
C GLU A 293 -22.25 -8.03 0.15
N THR A 294 -21.06 -7.92 -0.45
CA THR A 294 -20.78 -8.56 -1.75
C THR A 294 -19.75 -9.67 -1.57
N HIS A 295 -20.14 -10.91 -1.86
CA HIS A 295 -19.27 -12.09 -1.86
C HIS A 295 -18.94 -12.53 -3.30
N PRO A 296 -18.27 -11.69 -4.11
CA PRO A 296 -18.20 -11.93 -5.55
C PRO A 296 -17.39 -13.18 -5.93
N MET A 297 -16.54 -13.70 -5.04
CA MET A 297 -15.60 -14.76 -5.39
C MET A 297 -16.31 -16.10 -5.48
N LYS A 298 -16.19 -16.75 -6.65
CA LYS A 298 -16.83 -18.03 -6.96
C LYS A 298 -15.82 -19.17 -7.10
N SER A 299 -14.62 -18.86 -7.59
CA SER A 299 -13.58 -19.86 -7.82
C SER A 299 -12.16 -19.35 -7.53
N ILE A 300 -11.27 -20.30 -7.24
CA ILE A 300 -9.83 -20.08 -7.10
C ILE A 300 -9.13 -21.14 -7.95
N THR A 301 -8.15 -20.71 -8.75
CA THR A 301 -7.29 -21.58 -9.55
C THR A 301 -5.84 -21.42 -9.11
N LEU A 302 -5.24 -22.52 -8.65
CA LEU A 302 -3.80 -22.61 -8.37
C LEU A 302 -3.06 -23.11 -9.62
N PRO A 303 -1.80 -22.70 -9.82
CA PRO A 303 -1.00 -23.24 -10.90
C PRO A 303 -0.60 -24.70 -10.57
N PRO A 304 -0.42 -25.60 -11.56
CA PRO A 304 -0.07 -27.00 -11.30
C PRO A 304 1.19 -27.20 -10.46
N LYS A 305 2.16 -26.30 -10.59
CA LYS A 305 3.41 -26.25 -9.79
C LYS A 305 3.20 -25.95 -8.30
N ALA A 306 1.98 -25.58 -7.87
CA ALA A 306 1.68 -25.30 -6.46
C ALA A 306 1.92 -26.52 -5.55
N VAL A 307 1.87 -27.74 -6.10
CA VAL A 307 2.26 -28.96 -5.38
C VAL A 307 3.68 -28.89 -4.81
N ASP A 308 4.57 -28.11 -5.42
CA ASP A 308 5.98 -27.99 -5.07
C ASP A 308 6.30 -26.73 -4.23
N TRP A 309 5.29 -26.00 -3.74
CA TRP A 309 5.52 -24.87 -2.83
C TRP A 309 6.14 -25.33 -1.52
N THR A 310 7.21 -24.64 -1.11
CA THR A 310 8.11 -25.15 -0.04
C THR A 310 7.91 -24.45 1.30
N GLY A 311 7.29 -23.27 1.32
CA GLY A 311 7.23 -22.38 2.50
C GLY A 311 6.34 -22.84 3.67
N GLY A 312 5.66 -23.99 3.56
CA GLY A 312 4.66 -24.42 4.53
C GLY A 312 3.35 -23.65 4.35
N PHE A 313 2.52 -24.09 3.41
CA PHE A 313 1.32 -23.41 2.95
C PHE A 313 0.28 -23.22 4.08
N ASP A 314 -0.20 -21.99 4.25
CA ASP A 314 -1.22 -21.58 5.20
C ASP A 314 -2.46 -21.07 4.45
N LEU A 315 -3.55 -21.82 4.55
CA LEU A 315 -4.82 -21.47 3.94
C LEU A 315 -5.77 -20.88 4.98
N ASP A 316 -6.25 -19.66 4.76
CA ASP A 316 -7.23 -18.99 5.61
C ASP A 316 -8.33 -18.36 4.75
N ILE A 317 -9.52 -18.95 4.71
CA ILE A 317 -10.66 -18.44 3.95
C ILE A 317 -11.84 -18.27 4.92
N VAL A 318 -12.38 -17.05 5.00
CA VAL A 318 -13.47 -16.73 5.94
C VAL A 318 -14.56 -15.87 5.28
N GLY A 319 -15.80 -16.33 5.41
CA GLY A 319 -16.99 -15.58 5.01
C GLY A 319 -17.09 -15.42 3.50
N ALA A 320 -16.85 -16.49 2.74
CA ALA A 320 -16.96 -16.50 1.27
C ALA A 320 -17.97 -17.58 0.86
N PRO A 321 -19.28 -17.39 1.12
CA PRO A 321 -20.31 -18.41 0.93
C PRO A 321 -20.48 -18.84 -0.53
N ASP A 322 -20.24 -17.93 -1.47
CA ASP A 322 -20.36 -18.15 -2.92
C ASP A 322 -19.12 -18.84 -3.54
N LEU A 323 -18.01 -18.91 -2.79
CA LEU A 323 -16.82 -19.64 -3.21
C LEU A 323 -17.08 -21.15 -3.12
N ASN A 324 -16.90 -21.85 -4.24
CA ASN A 324 -17.14 -23.28 -4.33
C ASN A 324 -15.84 -24.09 -4.24
N LEU A 325 -15.63 -24.72 -3.08
CA LEU A 325 -14.56 -25.67 -2.79
C LEU A 325 -15.11 -27.09 -2.58
N THR A 326 -16.10 -27.51 -3.38
CA THR A 326 -16.67 -28.86 -3.27
C THR A 326 -15.77 -29.96 -3.85
N SER A 327 -14.89 -29.60 -4.79
CA SER A 327 -13.98 -30.48 -5.51
C SER A 327 -12.69 -29.74 -5.86
N ILE A 328 -11.61 -30.47 -6.14
CA ILE A 328 -10.38 -29.90 -6.73
C ILE A 328 -10.53 -29.56 -8.22
N TYR A 329 -11.66 -29.92 -8.82
CA TYR A 329 -11.99 -29.66 -10.22
C TYR A 329 -13.01 -28.51 -10.33
N GLY A 330 -12.73 -27.59 -11.24
CA GLY A 330 -13.65 -26.54 -11.68
C GLY A 330 -14.03 -26.70 -13.15
N VAL A 331 -14.67 -25.68 -13.70
CA VAL A 331 -15.06 -25.59 -15.12
C VAL A 331 -14.35 -24.40 -15.73
N ASN A 332 -13.68 -24.58 -16.86
CA ASN A 332 -13.04 -23.47 -17.58
C ASN A 332 -14.03 -22.73 -18.51
N ASP A 333 -13.57 -21.66 -19.15
CA ASP A 333 -14.39 -20.84 -20.08
C ASP A 333 -15.00 -21.63 -21.25
N LYS A 334 -14.47 -22.81 -21.57
CA LYS A 334 -14.96 -23.71 -22.62
C LYS A 334 -15.97 -24.74 -22.11
N GLY A 335 -16.32 -24.70 -20.82
CA GLY A 335 -17.21 -25.67 -20.19
C GLY A 335 -16.55 -27.00 -19.84
N ASN A 336 -15.23 -27.13 -19.99
CA ASN A 336 -14.53 -28.38 -19.69
C ASN A 336 -14.16 -28.46 -18.21
N HIS A 337 -14.31 -29.66 -17.63
CA HIS A 337 -13.80 -29.95 -16.29
C HIS A 337 -12.26 -29.94 -16.30
N VAL A 338 -11.67 -29.11 -15.44
CA VAL A 338 -10.23 -28.98 -15.27
C VAL A 338 -9.88 -28.94 -13.80
N GLN A 339 -8.71 -29.47 -13.42
CA GLN A 339 -8.24 -29.35 -12.04
C GLN A 339 -7.81 -27.90 -11.79
N THR A 340 -8.50 -27.25 -10.85
CA THR A 340 -8.26 -25.85 -10.45
C THR A 340 -7.51 -25.78 -9.13
N TRP A 341 -7.55 -26.83 -8.32
CA TRP A 341 -6.84 -26.86 -7.05
C TRP A 341 -5.73 -27.92 -7.03
N TYR A 342 -4.55 -27.51 -6.56
CA TYR A 342 -3.37 -28.36 -6.43
C TYR A 342 -2.83 -28.19 -5.01
N TRP A 343 -3.05 -29.18 -4.15
CA TRP A 343 -2.60 -29.11 -2.76
C TRP A 343 -1.07 -29.07 -2.67
N PRO A 344 -0.48 -28.07 -2.00
CA PRO A 344 0.94 -28.07 -1.69
C PRO A 344 1.31 -29.25 -0.79
N LYS A 345 2.45 -29.89 -1.06
CA LYS A 345 2.92 -31.05 -0.27
C LYS A 345 3.25 -30.68 1.19
N ASN A 346 3.61 -29.43 1.45
CA ASN A 346 3.93 -28.94 2.78
C ASN A 346 2.83 -27.97 3.24
N VAL A 347 1.76 -28.49 3.84
CA VAL A 347 0.70 -27.68 4.46
C VAL A 347 0.99 -27.47 5.94
N SER A 348 0.96 -26.21 6.39
CA SER A 348 1.16 -25.85 7.80
C SER A 348 -0.16 -25.56 8.52
N ARG A 349 -1.13 -24.93 7.86
CA ARG A 349 -2.40 -24.56 8.49
C ARG A 349 -3.54 -24.53 7.48
N ILE A 350 -4.72 -24.95 7.95
CA ILE A 350 -5.98 -24.85 7.20
C ILE A 350 -7.00 -24.20 8.13
N ARG A 351 -7.61 -23.11 7.68
CA ARG A 351 -8.79 -22.50 8.27
C ARG A 351 -9.77 -22.14 7.15
N ILE A 352 -10.93 -22.77 7.15
CA ILE A 352 -12.03 -22.47 6.23
C ILE A 352 -13.28 -22.25 7.08
N SER A 353 -13.96 -21.13 6.91
CA SER A 353 -15.15 -20.78 7.69
C SER A 353 -16.17 -20.08 6.81
N ASP A 354 -17.42 -20.54 6.85
CA ASP A 354 -18.54 -19.97 6.07
C ASP A 354 -18.23 -19.94 4.56
N VAL A 355 -17.90 -21.12 4.03
CA VAL A 355 -17.57 -21.38 2.62
C VAL A 355 -18.24 -22.68 2.18
N THR A 356 -18.70 -22.75 0.94
CA THR A 356 -19.24 -23.99 0.37
C THR A 356 -18.10 -24.96 0.05
N VAL A 357 -17.84 -25.92 0.95
CA VAL A 357 -16.73 -26.89 0.84
C VAL A 357 -17.24 -28.33 0.81
N GLY A 358 -16.49 -29.27 0.23
CA GLY A 358 -16.86 -30.69 0.17
C GLY A 358 -15.66 -31.60 0.46
N ASN A 359 -15.92 -32.86 0.83
CA ASN A 359 -14.83 -33.80 1.14
C ASN A 359 -13.90 -34.04 -0.06
N ALA A 360 -14.43 -34.08 -1.28
CA ALA A 360 -13.66 -34.31 -2.50
C ALA A 360 -12.59 -33.25 -2.77
N PHE A 361 -12.75 -32.03 -2.25
CA PHE A 361 -11.71 -31.01 -2.27
C PHE A 361 -10.47 -31.41 -1.47
N PHE A 362 -10.64 -32.18 -0.40
CA PHE A 362 -9.55 -32.60 0.48
C PHE A 362 -9.00 -34.00 0.18
N ASP A 363 -9.58 -34.77 -0.74
CA ASP A 363 -9.18 -36.17 -1.00
C ASP A 363 -7.66 -36.33 -1.19
N PRO A 364 -6.95 -35.50 -2.00
CA PRO A 364 -5.50 -35.62 -2.15
C PRO A 364 -4.74 -35.33 -0.85
N PHE A 365 -5.19 -34.33 -0.09
CA PHE A 365 -4.60 -33.97 1.21
C PHE A 365 -4.78 -35.10 2.23
N VAL A 366 -5.99 -35.66 2.33
CA VAL A 366 -6.29 -36.78 3.24
C VAL A 366 -5.47 -38.01 2.85
N ALA A 367 -5.37 -38.32 1.57
CA ALA A 367 -4.55 -39.43 1.07
C ALA A 367 -3.07 -39.26 1.43
N GLN A 368 -2.52 -38.05 1.27
CA GLN A 368 -1.16 -37.74 1.69
C GLN A 368 -0.98 -37.94 3.20
N GLN A 369 -1.90 -37.41 4.03
CA GLN A 369 -1.81 -37.49 5.50
C GLN A 369 -1.90 -38.93 6.04
N LYS A 370 -2.64 -39.81 5.35
CA LYS A 370 -2.67 -41.26 5.67
C LYS A 370 -1.43 -42.01 5.21
N GLY A 371 -0.60 -41.41 4.36
CA GLY A 371 0.64 -42.00 3.84
C GLY A 371 1.67 -42.31 4.93
N PRO A 372 2.65 -43.18 4.62
CA PRO A 372 3.71 -43.51 5.56
C PRO A 372 4.73 -42.36 5.64
N TRP A 373 5.40 -42.23 6.80
CA TRP A 373 6.33 -41.14 7.09
C TRP A 373 7.59 -41.14 6.21
N ASP A 374 7.96 -42.30 5.68
CA ASP A 374 9.11 -42.53 4.81
C ASP A 374 8.75 -42.47 3.31
N SER A 375 7.51 -42.09 2.97
CA SER A 375 7.13 -41.89 1.58
C SER A 375 7.84 -40.70 0.95
N GLN A 376 7.87 -40.68 -0.39
CA GLN A 376 8.35 -39.53 -1.17
C GLN A 376 7.55 -38.23 -0.85
N PHE A 377 6.31 -38.38 -0.39
CA PHE A 377 5.41 -37.28 -0.01
C PHE A 377 4.87 -37.52 1.39
N PRO A 378 5.71 -37.29 2.42
CA PRO A 378 5.31 -37.57 3.79
C PRO A 378 4.14 -36.67 4.21
N PRO A 379 3.37 -37.09 5.24
CA PRO A 379 2.35 -36.27 5.86
C PRO A 379 2.90 -34.91 6.31
N SER A 380 2.21 -33.82 5.97
CA SER A 380 2.62 -32.46 6.35
C SER A 380 2.49 -32.21 7.85
N ALA A 381 3.38 -31.38 8.41
CA ALA A 381 3.32 -30.97 9.81
C ALA A 381 2.27 -29.85 10.02
N VAL A 382 0.99 -30.23 10.10
CA VAL A 382 -0.11 -29.29 10.29
C VAL A 382 -0.18 -28.81 11.74
N ARG A 383 0.03 -27.51 11.96
CA ARG A 383 -0.03 -26.86 13.28
C ARG A 383 -1.42 -26.40 13.69
N SER A 384 -2.36 -26.28 12.73
CA SER A 384 -3.74 -25.82 12.99
C SER A 384 -4.67 -26.31 11.89
N PHE A 385 -5.82 -26.84 12.28
CA PHE A 385 -6.86 -27.30 11.36
C PHE A 385 -8.24 -26.79 11.80
N GLY A 386 -8.97 -26.17 10.89
CA GLY A 386 -10.29 -25.61 11.14
C GLY A 386 -11.15 -25.63 9.89
N VAL A 387 -12.28 -26.34 9.89
CA VAL A 387 -13.28 -26.26 8.82
C VAL A 387 -14.66 -26.11 9.42
N SER A 388 -15.32 -24.98 9.14
CA SER A 388 -16.71 -24.69 9.49
C SER A 388 -17.44 -24.30 8.21
N PRO A 389 -18.09 -25.25 7.51
CA PRO A 389 -18.67 -25.01 6.19
C PRO A 389 -19.90 -24.08 6.25
N SER A 390 -20.30 -23.55 5.10
CA SER A 390 -21.62 -22.89 4.96
C SER A 390 -22.76 -23.91 5.09
N VAL A 391 -23.97 -23.44 5.43
CA VAL A 391 -25.15 -24.28 5.76
C VAL A 391 -25.56 -25.25 4.63
N ASN A 392 -25.16 -24.97 3.38
CA ASN A 392 -25.54 -25.76 2.20
C ASN A 392 -24.45 -26.74 1.71
N SER A 393 -23.36 -26.88 2.45
CA SER A 393 -22.28 -27.81 2.13
C SER A 393 -22.66 -29.28 2.38
N SER A 394 -21.95 -30.23 1.79
CA SER A 394 -22.05 -31.68 2.06
C SER A 394 -20.84 -32.24 2.83
N PHE A 395 -20.14 -31.37 3.57
CA PHE A 395 -18.90 -31.69 4.26
C PHE A 395 -19.10 -32.55 5.52
N ASN A 396 -18.30 -33.60 5.62
CA ASN A 396 -18.27 -34.58 6.72
C ASN A 396 -16.91 -34.57 7.42
N CYS A 397 -16.92 -34.44 8.75
CA CYS A 397 -15.72 -34.39 9.57
C CYS A 397 -15.05 -35.73 9.87
N THR A 398 -15.70 -36.86 9.58
CA THR A 398 -15.21 -38.22 9.90
C THR A 398 -13.75 -38.46 9.46
N PRO A 399 -13.33 -38.15 8.21
CA PRO A 399 -11.94 -38.39 7.78
C PRO A 399 -10.92 -37.56 8.57
N PHE A 400 -11.28 -36.36 9.02
CA PHE A 400 -10.38 -35.46 9.73
C PHE A 400 -10.27 -35.83 11.21
N VAL A 401 -11.34 -36.30 11.83
CA VAL A 401 -11.30 -36.87 13.19
C VAL A 401 -10.44 -38.14 13.21
N GLU A 402 -10.50 -38.98 12.18
CA GLU A 402 -9.61 -40.13 12.03
C GLU A 402 -8.14 -39.67 11.94
N LEU A 403 -7.83 -38.70 11.08
CA LEU A 403 -6.49 -38.13 10.96
C LEU A 403 -5.98 -37.52 12.28
N GLN A 404 -6.85 -36.85 13.05
CA GLN A 404 -6.53 -36.36 14.39
C GLN A 404 -6.16 -37.52 15.33
N SER A 405 -6.99 -38.57 15.38
CA SER A 405 -6.72 -39.75 16.23
C SER A 405 -5.41 -40.47 15.89
N MET A 406 -4.97 -40.37 14.63
CA MET A 406 -3.70 -40.92 14.14
C MET A 406 -2.49 -40.01 14.41
N GLY A 407 -2.67 -38.83 15.02
CA GLY A 407 -1.63 -37.82 15.22
C GLY A 407 -1.17 -37.13 13.94
N ARG A 408 -2.01 -37.12 12.89
CA ARG A 408 -1.73 -36.46 11.60
C ARG A 408 -2.23 -35.01 11.55
N LEU A 409 -3.24 -34.71 12.37
CA LEU A 409 -3.74 -33.35 12.61
C LEU A 409 -3.50 -32.99 14.09
N PRO A 410 -3.40 -31.69 14.43
CA PRO A 410 -3.10 -31.27 15.79
C PRO A 410 -4.28 -31.57 16.74
N ASP A 411 -3.99 -31.74 18.03
CA ASP A 411 -5.04 -31.81 19.05
C ASP A 411 -5.67 -30.42 19.28
N VAL A 412 -4.82 -29.39 19.35
CA VAL A 412 -5.23 -27.99 19.51
C VAL A 412 -4.28 -27.08 18.70
N PRO A 413 -4.78 -26.15 17.88
CA PRO A 413 -6.19 -25.91 17.56
C PRO A 413 -6.72 -26.84 16.45
N PHE A 414 -7.75 -27.64 16.79
CA PHE A 414 -8.55 -28.45 15.86
C PHE A 414 -10.03 -28.07 15.97
N MET A 415 -10.68 -27.83 14.82
CA MET A 415 -12.11 -27.56 14.73
C MET A 415 -12.66 -28.14 13.43
N CYS A 416 -13.77 -28.87 13.51
CA CYS A 416 -14.42 -29.44 12.33
C CYS A 416 -15.93 -29.52 12.59
N ASP A 417 -16.72 -28.81 11.79
CA ASP A 417 -18.18 -28.83 11.89
C ASP A 417 -18.77 -29.57 10.67
N ASP A 418 -19.62 -30.57 10.93
CA ASP A 418 -20.44 -31.19 9.88
C ASP A 418 -21.44 -30.15 9.34
N SER A 419 -21.68 -30.14 8.03
CA SER A 419 -22.68 -29.25 7.41
C SER A 419 -24.14 -29.70 7.60
N LYS A 420 -24.41 -30.66 8.49
CA LYS A 420 -25.76 -31.22 8.64
C LYS A 420 -26.75 -30.09 8.98
N PRO A 421 -27.88 -29.96 8.24
CA PRO A 421 -28.93 -29.05 8.65
C PRO A 421 -29.35 -29.42 10.08
N PRO A 422 -29.77 -28.45 10.92
CA PRO A 422 -30.35 -28.79 12.20
C PRO A 422 -31.48 -29.76 11.92
N THR A 423 -31.31 -31.02 12.33
CA THR A 423 -32.41 -31.96 12.37
C THR A 423 -33.51 -31.24 13.12
N SER A 424 -34.65 -31.05 12.45
CA SER A 424 -35.91 -30.65 13.06
C SER A 424 -36.27 -31.71 14.09
N GLY A 425 -35.59 -31.63 15.23
CA GLY A 425 -35.91 -32.36 16.43
C GLY A 425 -37.22 -31.80 16.92
N VAL A 426 -38.30 -32.43 16.49
CA VAL A 426 -39.53 -32.47 17.26
C VAL A 426 -39.12 -32.69 18.71
N PRO A 427 -39.48 -31.83 19.67
CA PRO A 427 -39.13 -32.04 21.05
C PRO A 427 -39.82 -33.32 21.50
N VAL A 428 -39.04 -34.39 21.63
CA VAL A 428 -39.47 -35.59 22.35
C VAL A 428 -39.62 -35.15 23.80
N HIS A 429 -40.86 -34.90 24.21
CA HIS A 429 -41.22 -34.75 25.61
C HIS A 429 -40.73 -35.98 26.37
N LEU A 430 -39.63 -35.83 27.10
CA LEU A 430 -39.27 -36.73 28.17
C LEU A 430 -40.33 -36.58 29.28
N PRO A 431 -40.94 -37.68 29.77
CA PRO A 431 -41.90 -37.60 30.86
C PRO A 431 -41.18 -37.18 32.14
N ILE A 432 -41.65 -36.08 32.73
CA ILE A 432 -41.19 -35.57 34.02
C ILE A 432 -41.53 -36.62 35.09
N PRO A 433 -40.56 -37.15 35.87
CA PRO A 433 -40.89 -37.96 37.02
C PRO A 433 -41.38 -37.03 38.14
N LEU A 434 -42.66 -37.20 38.52
CA LEU A 434 -43.24 -36.63 39.73
C LEU A 434 -42.45 -37.11 40.95
N SER A 435 -41.63 -36.24 41.54
CA SER A 435 -41.13 -36.42 42.90
C SER A 435 -41.91 -35.51 43.85
N LEU A 436 -42.59 -36.18 44.80
CA LEU A 436 -43.27 -35.60 45.94
C LEU A 436 -42.39 -34.59 46.69
N VAL A 437 -42.87 -33.35 46.79
CA VAL A 437 -42.63 -32.49 47.95
C VAL A 437 -43.97 -31.89 48.37
N SER A 438 -44.54 -32.52 49.39
CA SER A 438 -45.34 -32.00 50.50
C SER A 438 -45.93 -30.60 50.32
N ALA A 439 -47.25 -30.42 50.24
CA ALA A 439 -48.17 -30.53 51.39
C ALA A 439 -47.72 -29.69 52.59
N VAL A 440 -47.94 -28.37 52.54
CA VAL A 440 -48.37 -27.49 53.67
C VAL A 440 -48.89 -26.20 53.03
N LEU A 441 -49.98 -25.64 53.57
CA LEU A 441 -50.67 -24.37 53.22
C LEU A 441 -51.83 -24.44 52.21
N ALA A 442 -52.88 -25.18 52.60
CA ALA A 442 -54.26 -24.81 52.24
C ALA A 442 -55.25 -25.27 53.33
N VAL A 443 -55.03 -24.85 54.58
CA VAL A 443 -56.10 -24.81 55.60
C VAL A 443 -55.87 -23.60 56.49
N CYS A 444 -56.45 -22.47 56.08
CA CYS A 444 -56.92 -21.34 56.87
C CYS A 444 -57.75 -20.51 55.88
N ILE A 445 -58.97 -20.94 55.55
CA ILE A 445 -60.21 -20.51 56.23
C ILE A 445 -60.31 -18.98 56.25
N LEU A 446 -61.27 -18.49 55.45
CA LEU A 446 -62.19 -17.41 55.76
C LEU A 446 -61.81 -16.56 56.99
N MET A 447 -61.45 -15.31 56.76
CA MET A 447 -62.10 -14.16 57.39
C MET A 447 -61.54 -12.85 56.83
N LEU A 448 -62.47 -12.01 56.35
CA LEU A 448 -62.38 -10.61 55.89
C LEU A 448 -61.84 -10.35 54.47
#